data_AF-A0A7J3P8Q3-F1
#
_entry.id   AF-A0A7J3P8Q3-F1
#
_cell.length_a   1.000
_cell.length_b   1.000
_cell.length_c   1.000
_cell.angle_alpha   90.00
_cell.angle_beta   90.00
_cell.angle_gamma   90.00
#
_symmetry.space_group_name_H-M   'P 1'
#
loop_
_entity.id
_entity.type
_entity.pdbx_description
1 polymer ?
#
loop_
_entity_poly.entity_id
_entity_poly.type
_entity_poly.pdbx_seq_one_letter_code
_entity_poly.pdbx_strand_id
1 'polypeptide(L)' 'LRELREELSRERARTAAGGSTENPMRIRELRRAIARVLTVIKEEELRKKRKD' A
#
# COMPACT_ATOMS: atom_id res chain seq x y z
N LEU A 1 -0.12 7.10 3.90
CA LEU A 1 -0.20 6.49 2.53
C LEU A 1 1.06 6.70 1.71
N ARG A 2 1.62 7.91 1.67
CA ARG A 2 2.89 8.21 0.97
C ARG A 2 4.02 7.27 1.40
N GLU A 3 4.24 7.14 2.70
CA GLU A 3 5.28 6.25 3.26
C GLU A 3 5.14 4.79 2.81
N LEU A 4 3.91 4.24 2.85
CA LEU A 4 3.65 2.87 2.37
C LEU A 4 3.98 2.70 0.87
N ARG A 5 3.73 3.73 0.06
CA ARG A 5 4.07 3.72 -1.38
C ARG A 5 5.58 3.84 -1.60
N GLU A 6 6.25 4.69 -0.83
CA GLU A 6 7.71 4.84 -0.88
C GLU A 6 8.41 3.54 -0.45
N GLU A 7 7.92 2.90 0.61
CA GLU A 7 8.43 1.60 1.05
C GLU A 7 8.20 0.51 0.01
N LEU A 8 7.01 0.43 -0.57
CA LEU A 8 6.72 -0.50 -1.66
C LEU A 8 7.65 -0.27 -2.86
N SER A 9 7.96 0.98 -3.17
CA SER A 9 8.90 1.33 -4.25
C SER A 9 10.32 0.87 -3.92
N ARG A 10 10.78 1.07 -2.69
CA ARG A 10 12.10 0.59 -2.24
C ARG A 10 12.21 -0.94 -2.29
N GLU A 11 11.18 -1.65 -1.82
CA GLU A 11 11.14 -3.11 -1.89
C GLU A 11 11.22 -3.63 -3.32
N ARG A 12 10.42 -3.05 -4.24
CA ARG A 12 10.46 -3.43 -5.65
C ARG A 12 11.83 -3.18 -6.28
N ALA A 13 12.46 -2.04 -5.98
CA ALA A 13 13.79 -1.73 -6.47
C ALA A 13 14.84 -2.74 -5.97
N ARG A 14 14.79 -3.10 -4.69
CA ARG A 14 15.66 -4.14 -4.11
C ARG A 14 15.47 -5.49 -4.78
N THR A 15 14.23 -5.96 -4.93
CA THR A 15 13.94 -7.23 -5.60
C THR A 15 14.39 -7.22 -7.06
N ALA A 16 14.16 -6.12 -7.79
CA ALA A 16 14.55 -5.99 -9.20
C ALA A 16 16.07 -6.01 -9.39
N ALA A 17 16.83 -5.47 -8.43
CA ALA A 17 18.29 -5.52 -8.43
C ALA A 17 18.86 -6.91 -8.09
N GLY A 18 18.02 -7.94 -7.93
CA GLY A 18 18.43 -9.28 -7.52
C GLY A 18 18.76 -9.38 -6.02
N GLY A 19 18.39 -8.38 -5.23
CA GLY A 19 18.60 -8.39 -3.78
C GLY A 19 17.75 -9.44 -3.09
N SER A 20 18.35 -10.17 -2.14
CA SER A 20 17.61 -11.05 -1.24
C SER A 20 16.68 -10.22 -0.36
N THR A 21 15.43 -10.66 -0.24
CA THR A 21 14.46 -10.07 0.68
C THR A 21 14.44 -10.87 1.98
N GLU A 22 14.47 -10.19 3.13
CA GLU A 22 14.30 -10.83 4.44
C GLU A 22 12.88 -11.40 4.61
N ASN A 23 11.92 -10.84 3.88
CA ASN A 23 10.54 -11.31 3.88
C ASN A 23 9.97 -11.30 2.44
N PRO A 24 9.87 -12.47 1.79
CA PRO A 24 9.28 -12.62 0.45
C PRO A 24 7.86 -12.05 0.33
N MET A 25 7.14 -11.92 1.44
CA MET A 25 5.77 -11.44 1.50
C MET A 25 5.64 -9.93 1.69
N ARG A 26 6.74 -9.20 1.90
CA ARG A 26 6.70 -7.76 2.24
C ARG A 26 5.98 -6.92 1.19
N ILE A 27 6.24 -7.17 -0.09
CA ILE A 27 5.54 -6.50 -1.21
C ILE A 27 4.03 -6.77 -1.15
N ARG A 28 3.61 -8.00 -0.83
CA ARG A 28 2.19 -8.37 -0.72
C ARG A 28 1.53 -7.65 0.46
N GLU A 29 2.22 -7.57 1.60
CA GLU A 29 1.74 -6.88 2.80
C GLU A 29 1.55 -5.38 2.55
N LEU A 30 2.54 -4.72 1.96
CA LEU A 30 2.49 -3.30 1.63
C LEU A 30 1.34 -2.97 0.66
N ARG A 31 1.13 -3.81 -0.37
CA ARG A 31 -0.02 -3.67 -1.29
C ARG A 31 -1.35 -3.78 -0.56
N ARG A 32 -1.51 -4.73 0.36
CA ARG A 32 -2.74 -4.90 1.15
C ARG A 32 -2.96 -3.74 2.11
N ALA A 33 -1.91 -3.24 2.75
CA ALA A 33 -1.99 -2.08 3.62
C ALA A 33 -2.46 -0.83 2.85
N ILE A 34 -1.86 -0.56 1.68
CA ILE A 34 -2.29 0.52 0.78
C ILE A 34 -3.75 0.36 0.38
N ALA A 35 -4.17 -0.84 -0.03
CA ALA A 35 -5.55 -1.11 -0.43
C ALA A 35 -6.54 -0.82 0.70
N ARG A 36 -6.27 -1.28 1.93
CA ARG A 36 -7.13 -1.02 3.10
C ARG A 36 -7.28 0.47 3.38
N VAL A 37 -6.18 1.23 3.34
CA VAL A 37 -6.23 2.69 3.55
C VAL A 37 -7.09 3.37 2.48
N LEU A 38 -6.91 2.99 1.21
CA LEU A 38 -7.72 3.53 0.11
C LEU A 38 -9.20 3.15 0.24
N THR A 39 -9.51 1.93 0.69
CA THR A 39 -10.88 1.50 0.96
C THR A 39 -11.53 2.39 2.03
N VAL A 40 -10.86 2.62 3.16
CA VAL A 40 -11.40 3.49 4.23
C VAL A 40 -11.63 4.91 3.71
N ILE A 41 -10.68 5.50 2.99
CA ILE A 41 -10.85 6.83 2.38
C ILE A 41 -12.09 6.85 1.49
N LYS A 42 -12.25 5.82 0.64
CA LYS A 42 -13.38 5.73 -0.27
C LYS A 42 -14.72 5.58 0.47
N GLU A 43 -14.76 4.76 1.51
CA GLU A 43 -15.96 4.58 2.34
C GLU A 43 -16.37 5.89 3.02
N GLU A 44 -15.41 6.66 3.55
CA GLU A 44 -15.66 7.96 4.15
C GLU A 44 -16.15 8.99 3.12
N GLU A 45 -15.58 9.02 1.92
CA GLU A 45 -16.09 9.85 0.82
C GLU A 45 -17.54 9.49 0.45
N LEU A 46 -17.86 8.19 0.35
CA LEU A 46 -19.21 7.73 0.06
C LEU A 46 -20.19 8.06 1.19
N ARG A 47 -19.73 7.99 2.45
CA ARG A 47 -20.53 8.41 3.62
C ARG A 47 -20.85 9.89 3.60
N LYS A 48 -19.87 10.75 3.25
CA LYS A 48 -20.09 12.21 3.11
C LYS A 48 -21.11 12.50 2.02
N LYS A 49 -20.95 11.93 0.83
CA LYS A 49 -21.88 12.08 -0.30
C LYS A 49 -23.32 11.62 -0.03
N ARG A 50 -23.54 10.74 0.94
CA ARG A 50 -24.89 10.30 1.36
C ARG A 50 -25.54 11.24 2.37
N LYS A 51 -24.77 12.11 3.01
CA LYS A 51 -25.24 13.08 4.00
C LYS A 51 -25.57 14.44 3.39
N ASP A 52 -25.00 14.73 2.22
CA ASP A 52 -25.33 15.87 1.35
C ASP A 52 -26.60 15.59 0.54
#